data_AF-A8ZQW1-F1
#
_entry.id   AF-A8ZQW1-F1
#
_cell.length_a   1.000
_cell.length_b   1.000
_cell.length_c   1.000
_cell.angle_alpha   90.00
_cell.angle_beta   90.00
_cell.angle_gamma   90.00
#
_symmetry.space_group_name_H-M   'P 1'
#
loop_
_entity.id
_entity.type
_entity.pdbx_description
1 polymer ?
#
loop_
_entity_poly.entity_id
_entity_poly.type
_entity_poly.pdbx_seq_one_letter_code
_entity_poly.pdbx_strand_id
1 'polypeptide(L)' 'MIIHPEWFPNTSEGEEQKPQRFTLTVAHLDQDPQNNHPDNLKALCAPCHLKFDAPFRKANAYTKQEWFGQLTLDGLRNEE' A
#
# COMPACT_ATOMS: atom_id res chain seq x y z
N MET A 1 7.73 -4.87 25.47
CA MET A 1 8.59 -5.91 24.88
C MET A 1 7.84 -7.22 25.08
N ILE A 2 7.26 -7.80 24.03
CA ILE A 2 6.46 -9.03 24.15
C ILE A 2 7.47 -10.16 24.36
N ILE A 3 7.47 -10.76 25.54
CA ILE A 3 8.35 -11.86 25.92
C ILE A 3 7.64 -13.13 25.45
N HIS A 4 8.16 -13.77 24.40
CA HIS A 4 7.65 -15.07 23.97
C HIS A 4 8.14 -16.13 24.99
N PRO A 5 7.23 -16.86 25.66
CA PRO A 5 7.60 -17.89 26.63
C PRO A 5 8.27 -19.10 25.93
N GLU A 6 9.20 -19.77 26.60
CA GLU A 6 10.10 -20.80 26.01
C GLU A 6 9.40 -22.02 25.36
N TRP A 7 8.14 -22.29 25.70
CA TRP A 7 7.31 -23.34 25.08
C TRP A 7 6.68 -22.95 23.74
N PHE A 8 6.80 -21.69 23.30
CA PHE A 8 6.37 -21.27 21.97
C PHE A 8 7.49 -21.58 20.96
N PRO A 9 7.30 -22.55 20.05
CA PRO A 9 8.30 -22.82 19.03
C PRO A 9 8.43 -21.61 18.11
N ASN A 10 9.66 -21.13 17.91
CA ASN A 10 9.94 -20.05 16.93
C ASN A 10 9.70 -20.49 15.49
N THR A 11 9.61 -21.81 15.27
CA THR A 11 9.19 -22.50 14.04
C THR A 11 8.80 -23.92 14.44
N SER A 12 7.67 -24.44 13.97
CA SER A 12 7.32 -25.85 14.22
C SER A 12 8.27 -26.78 13.46
N GLU A 13 8.84 -27.79 14.14
CA GLU A 13 9.65 -28.81 13.45
C GLU A 13 8.78 -29.49 12.38
N GLY A 14 9.13 -29.29 11.10
CA GLY A 14 8.35 -29.77 9.96
C GLY A 14 7.62 -28.68 9.16
N GLU A 15 7.82 -27.40 9.44
CA GLU A 15 7.30 -26.32 8.61
C GLU A 15 7.99 -26.31 7.23
N GLU A 16 7.37 -26.99 6.26
CA GLU A 16 7.75 -26.92 4.86
C GLU A 16 7.68 -25.46 4.39
N GLN A 17 8.79 -24.95 3.85
CA GLN A 17 8.86 -23.63 3.22
C GLN A 17 7.95 -23.60 1.99
N LYS A 18 6.69 -23.23 2.18
CA LYS A 18 5.73 -23.07 1.09
C LYS A 18 6.12 -21.83 0.30
N PRO A 19 6.52 -21.94 -0.98
CA PRO A 19 6.71 -20.75 -1.80
C PRO A 19 5.38 -20.00 -1.87
N GLN A 20 5.32 -18.84 -1.21
CA GLN A 20 4.15 -17.97 -1.25
C GLN A 20 3.97 -17.51 -2.71
N ARG A 21 2.90 -17.98 -3.35
CA ARG A 21 2.48 -17.46 -4.66
C ARG A 21 1.85 -16.10 -4.43
N PHE A 22 2.58 -15.04 -4.75
CA PHE A 22 2.06 -13.68 -4.68
C PHE A 22 1.42 -13.29 -6.01
N THR A 23 0.19 -12.78 -5.95
CA THR A 23 -0.38 -12.00 -7.05
C THR A 23 0.31 -10.63 -7.06
N LEU A 24 0.91 -10.28 -8.20
CA LEU A 24 1.54 -8.99 -8.41
C LEU A 24 0.59 -8.05 -9.16
N THR A 25 0.63 -6.78 -8.79
CA THR A 25 -0.04 -5.68 -9.48
C THR A 25 1.00 -4.68 -9.97
N VAL A 26 0.70 -3.97 -11.06
CA VAL A 26 1.56 -2.91 -11.59
C VAL A 26 1.28 -1.61 -10.83
N ALA A 27 2.34 -0.93 -10.41
CA ALA A 27 2.29 0.38 -9.76
C ALA A 27 3.14 1.41 -10.52
N HIS A 28 2.61 2.62 -10.69
CA HIS A 28 3.35 3.80 -11.17
C HIS A 28 4.18 4.39 -10.03
N LEU A 29 5.49 4.53 -10.24
CA LEU A 29 6.42 4.96 -9.19
C LEU A 29 6.28 6.45 -8.84
N ASP A 30 5.80 7.25 -9.78
CA ASP A 30 5.50 8.68 -9.61
C ASP A 30 4.05 8.98 -9.23
N GLN A 31 3.20 7.95 -9.11
CA GLN A 31 1.75 8.07 -8.84
C GLN A 31 0.97 8.83 -9.94
N ASP A 32 1.54 8.99 -11.14
CA ASP A 32 0.84 9.53 -12.32
C ASP A 32 0.40 8.39 -13.26
N PRO A 33 -0.90 8.10 -13.38
CA PRO A 33 -1.41 7.06 -14.29
C PRO A 33 -1.10 7.30 -15.77
N GLN A 34 -0.73 8.52 -16.16
CA GLN A 34 -0.39 8.86 -17.55
C GLN A 34 1.05 8.50 -17.92
N ASN A 35 1.96 8.42 -16.94
CA ASN A 35 3.37 8.09 -17.18
C ASN A 35 3.59 6.56 -17.28
N ASN A 36 3.35 6.00 -18.47
CA ASN A 36 3.45 4.56 -18.72
C ASN A 36 4.84 4.09 -19.19
N HIS A 37 5.89 4.88 -18.94
CA HIS A 37 7.25 4.46 -19.29
C HIS A 37 7.64 3.21 -18.47
N PRO A 38 8.29 2.18 -19.07
CA PRO A 38 8.65 0.95 -18.36
C PRO A 38 9.46 1.21 -17.08
N ASP A 39 10.35 2.20 -17.08
CA ASP A 39 11.16 2.56 -15.90
C ASP A 39 10.34 3.16 -14.75
N ASN A 40 9.12 3.65 -15.04
CA ASN A 40 8.19 4.17 -14.04
C ASN A 40 7.25 3.07 -13.50
N LEU A 41 7.27 1.86 -14.05
CA LEU A 41 6.35 0.79 -13.69
C LEU A 41 7.06 -0.28 -12.87
N LYS A 42 6.42 -0.73 -11.79
CA LYS A 42 6.94 -1.81 -10.96
C LYS A 42 5.87 -2.84 -10.63
N ALA A 43 6.22 -4.11 -10.73
CA ALA A 43 5.37 -5.20 -10.25
C ALA A 43 5.57 -5.38 -8.74
N LEU A 44 4.50 -5.19 -7.96
CA LEU A 44 4.51 -5.28 -6.50
C LEU A 44 3.44 -6.25 -6.02
N CYS A 45 3.74 -7.03 -4.97
CA CYS A 45 2.72 -7.82 -4.29
C CYS A 45 1.85 -6.92 -3.40
N ALA A 46 0.68 -7.40 -3.00
CA ALA A 46 -0.27 -6.64 -2.18
C ALA A 46 0.35 -5.91 -0.96
N PRO A 47 1.14 -6.54 -0.07
CA PRO A 47 1.71 -5.82 1.08
C PRO A 47 2.73 -4.75 0.66
N CYS A 48 3.56 -5.02 -0.35
CA CYS A 48 4.52 -4.05 -0.85
C CYS A 48 3.82 -2.86 -1.52
N HIS A 49 2.79 -3.12 -2.30
CA HIS A 49 2.00 -2.09 -2.96
C HIS A 49 1.29 -1.21 -1.94
N LEU A 50 0.63 -1.79 -0.93
CA LEU A 50 -0.05 -1.04 0.13
C LEU A 50 0.92 -0.20 0.98
N LYS A 51 2.15 -0.68 1.20
CA LYS A 51 3.20 0.09 1.87
C LYS A 51 3.67 1.26 1.02
N PHE A 52 3.83 1.05 -0.29
CA PHE A 52 4.22 2.09 -1.24
C PHE A 52 3.17 3.20 -1.31
N ASP A 53 1.88 2.85 -1.33
CA ASP A 53 0.79 3.82 -1.41
C ASP A 53 0.48 4.53 -0.09
N ALA A 54 1.01 4.04 1.03
CA ALA A 54 0.68 4.55 2.37
C ALA A 54 0.80 6.07 2.52
N PRO A 55 1.86 6.75 2.00
CA PRO A 55 1.98 8.20 2.07
C PRO A 55 0.87 8.96 1.32
N PHE A 56 0.34 8.36 0.24
CA PHE A 56 -0.64 9.00 -0.65
C PHE A 56 -2.10 8.71 -0.26
N ARG A 57 -2.33 7.76 0.66
CA ARG A 57 -3.67 7.34 1.10
C ARG A 57 -4.56 8.49 1.55
N LYS A 58 -4.01 9.45 2.29
CA LYS A 58 -4.78 10.59 2.81
C LYS A 58 -5.28 11.48 1.68
N ALA A 59 -4.41 11.86 0.74
CA ALA A 59 -4.78 12.64 -0.44
C ALA A 59 -5.82 11.90 -1.30
N ASN A 60 -5.57 10.62 -1.59
CA ASN A 60 -6.50 9.80 -2.37
C ASN A 60 -7.87 9.64 -1.69
N ALA A 61 -7.91 9.60 -0.35
CA ALA A 61 -9.17 9.56 0.40
C ALA A 61 -9.96 10.86 0.23
N TYR A 62 -9.32 12.03 0.29
CA TYR A 62 -9.98 13.31 0.04
C TYR A 62 -10.51 13.40 -1.39
N THR A 63 -9.69 13.08 -2.39
CA THR A 63 -10.12 13.09 -3.80
C THR A 63 -11.32 12.17 -4.03
N LYS A 64 -11.36 11.00 -3.38
CA LYS A 64 -12.53 10.11 -3.44
C LYS A 64 -13.76 10.72 -2.78
N GLN A 65 -13.63 11.32 -1.60
CA GLN A 65 -14.74 11.97 -0.92
C GLN A 65 -15.32 13.10 -1.78
N GLU A 66 -14.48 13.91 -2.42
CA GLU A 66 -14.93 14.91 -3.39
C GLU A 66 -15.66 14.29 -4.57
N TRP A 67 -15.08 13.26 -5.18
CA TRP A 67 -15.66 12.60 -6.35
C TRP A 67 -17.02 11.95 -6.06
N PHE A 68 -17.20 11.42 -4.84
CA PHE A 68 -18.48 10.91 -4.36
C PHE A 68 -19.41 11.98 -3.78
N GLY A 69 -19.02 13.26 -3.80
CA GLY A 69 -19.82 14.37 -3.25
C GLY A 69 -20.00 14.33 -1.73
N GLN A 70 -19.13 13.60 -1.03
CA GLN A 70 -19.14 13.45 0.43
C GLN A 70 -18.41 14.59 1.16
N LEU A 71 -17.60 15.38 0.43
CA LEU A 71 -16.87 16.55 0.92
C LEU A 71 -16.67 17.56 -0.22
N THR A 72 -16.74 18.86 0.07
CA THR A 72 -16.29 19.93 -0.84
C THR A 72 -15.00 20.54 -0.30
N LEU A 73 -13.85 20.42 -1.01
CA LEU A 73 -12.58 21.01 -0.55
C LEU A 73 -12.48 22.53 -0.79
N ASP A 74 -13.51 23.17 -1.35
CA ASP A 74 -13.51 24.62 -1.63
C ASP A 74 -13.16 25.49 -0.40
N GLY A 75 -13.42 25.00 0.82
CA GLY A 75 -13.08 25.69 2.07
C GLY A 75 -11.69 25.36 2.67
N LEU A 76 -10.97 24.35 2.17
CA LEU A 76 -9.68 23.88 2.72
C LEU A 76 -8.46 24.27 1.89
N ARG A 77 -8.70 24.95 0.76
CA ARG A 77 -7.65 25.31 -0.22
C ARG A 77 -7.01 26.68 0.04
N ASN A 78 -7.51 27.42 1.04
CA ASN A 78 -7.11 28.78 1.36
C ASN A 78 -6.76 28.94 2.85
N GLU A 79 -5.65 28.37 3.30
CA GLU A 79 -4.93 28.85 4.49
C GLU A 79 -3.43 28.79 4.16
N GLU A 80 -2.82 29.96 3.94
CA GLU A 80 -1.37 30.16 3.82
C GLU A 80 -0.64 29.91 5.16
#